data_AF-A0A833QLR1-F1
#
_entry.id   AF-A0A833QLR1-F1
#
_cell.length_a   1.000
_cell.length_b   1.000
_cell.length_c   1.000
_cell.angle_alpha   90.00
_cell.angle_beta   90.00
_cell.angle_gamma   90.00
#
_symmetry.space_group_name_H-M   'P 1'
#
loop_
_entity.id
_entity.type
_entity.pdbx_description
1 polymer ?
#
loop_
_entity_poly.entity_id
_entity_poly.type
_entity_poly.pdbx_seq_one_letter_code
_entity_poly.pdbx_strand_id
1 'polypeptide(L)'
;MLELLTRKEAVYIDEKGEKLPLATTFLWKARKNEHHEILDVELVTNDENVMVVLEGICEIALQCLNPKGEDRPTMKLVVEELKKLVTLHNSSPGQKIGQEEIESLSETKFPSMSVASGFNSTQYSAVLEISTRVPR
;
A
#
# COMPACT_ATOMS: atom_id res chain seq x y z
N MET A 1 -3.51 8.89 0.83
CA MET A 1 -3.77 7.62 0.13
C MET A 1 -4.42 6.60 1.08
N LEU A 2 -3.76 6.18 2.17
CA LEU A 2 -4.36 5.26 3.14
C LEU A 2 -5.70 5.74 3.71
N GLU A 3 -5.85 7.05 3.96
CA GLU A 3 -7.12 7.61 4.46
C GLU A 3 -8.28 7.38 3.48
N LEU A 4 -8.01 7.34 2.16
CA LEU A 4 -9.01 7.04 1.15
C LEU A 4 -9.37 5.55 1.12
N LEU A 5 -8.37 4.68 1.26
CA LEU A 5 -8.57 3.22 1.22
C LEU A 5 -9.29 2.66 2.44
N THR A 6 -9.19 3.35 3.57
CA THR A 6 -9.68 2.85 4.86
C THR A 6 -10.84 3.66 5.42
N ARG A 7 -11.10 4.86 4.87
CA ARG A 7 -11.95 5.92 5.46
C ARG A 7 -11.62 6.24 6.92
N LYS A 8 -10.36 6.05 7.33
CA LYS A 8 -9.84 6.40 8.65
C LYS A 8 -8.97 7.65 8.57
N GLU A 9 -8.96 8.45 9.63
CA GLU A 9 -8.02 9.56 9.78
C GLU A 9 -6.59 9.05 9.94
N ALA A 10 -5.60 9.90 9.63
CA ALA A 10 -4.17 9.60 9.83
C ALA A 10 -3.84 9.08 11.25
N VAL A 11 -4.58 9.52 12.26
CA VAL A 11 -4.62 8.94 13.61
C VAL A 11 -6.07 8.63 13.93
N TYR A 12 -6.41 7.34 14.08
CA TYR A 12 -7.78 6.92 14.35
C TYR A 12 -7.88 6.27 15.74
N ILE A 13 -9.11 6.19 16.26
CA ILE A 13 -9.41 5.49 17.51
C ILE A 13 -9.84 4.07 17.15
N ASP A 14 -9.16 3.07 17.71
CA ASP A 14 -9.50 1.67 17.48
C ASP A 14 -10.70 1.20 18.34
N GLU A 15 -11.07 -0.07 18.20
CA GLU A 15 -12.18 -0.68 18.95
C GLU A 15 -11.98 -0.66 20.48
N LYS A 16 -10.73 -0.51 20.93
CA LYS A 16 -10.35 -0.45 22.35
C LYS A 16 -10.28 0.98 22.87
N GLY A 17 -10.51 1.99 22.03
CA GLY A 17 -10.39 3.40 22.40
C GLY A 17 -8.96 3.94 22.32
N GLU A 18 -8.02 3.19 21.76
CA GLU A 18 -6.62 3.58 21.64
C GLU A 18 -6.39 4.43 20.38
N LYS A 19 -5.61 5.51 20.50
CA LYS A 19 -5.22 6.33 19.35
C LYS A 19 -4.06 5.69 18.62
N LEU A 20 -4.30 5.25 17.38
CA LEU A 20 -3.31 4.55 16.57
C LEU A 20 -2.99 5.32 15.28
N PRO A 21 -1.70 5.44 14.91
CA PRO A 21 -1.31 5.98 13.61
C PRO A 21 -1.64 4.99 12.49
N LEU A 22 -2.43 5.44 11.52
CA LEU A 22 -2.94 4.61 10.43
C LEU A 22 -1.83 3.95 9.60
N ALA A 23 -0.78 4.71 9.28
CA ALA A 23 0.35 4.24 8.49
C ALA A 23 1.08 3.05 9.15
N THR A 24 1.29 3.12 10.46
CA THR A 24 1.98 2.06 11.21
C THR A 24 1.11 0.82 11.34
N THR A 25 -0.20 0.99 11.60
CA THR A 25 -1.13 -0.14 11.64
C THR A 25 -1.18 -0.85 10.28
N PHE A 26 -1.26 -0.09 9.19
CA PHE A 26 -1.30 -0.65 7.84
C PHE A 26 -0.05 -1.50 7.53
N LEU A 27 1.15 -0.99 7.83
CA LEU A 27 2.41 -1.74 7.68
C LEU A 27 2.45 -3.02 8.52
N TRP A 28 1.92 -2.97 9.75
CA TRP A 28 1.88 -4.14 10.62
C TRP A 28 0.91 -5.21 10.11
N LYS A 29 -0.28 -4.79 9.65
CA LYS A 29 -1.26 -5.68 9.03
C LYS A 29 -0.73 -6.30 7.73
N ALA A 30 -0.07 -5.52 6.88
CA ALA A 30 0.54 -6.01 5.65
C ALA A 30 1.63 -7.08 5.89
N ARG A 31 2.45 -6.94 6.94
CA ARG A 31 3.42 -7.98 7.33
C ARG A 31 2.78 -9.32 7.67
N LYS A 32 1.53 -9.30 8.10
CA LYS A 32 0.75 -10.51 8.40
C LYS A 32 -0.09 -10.98 7.21
N ASN A 33 -0.03 -10.31 6.07
CA ASN A 33 -0.96 -10.46 4.94
C ASN A 33 -2.43 -10.21 5.34
N GLU A 34 -2.64 -9.36 6.35
CA GLU A 34 -3.95 -8.97 6.91
C GLU A 34 -4.31 -7.52 6.54
N HIS A 35 -3.62 -6.88 5.60
CA HIS A 35 -3.89 -5.47 5.24
C HIS A 35 -5.27 -5.25 4.64
N HIS A 36 -5.89 -6.27 4.06
CA HIS A 36 -7.28 -6.21 3.61
C HIS A 36 -8.27 -5.93 4.76
N GLU A 37 -7.95 -6.31 6.00
CA GLU A 37 -8.84 -6.11 7.16
C GLU A 37 -8.99 -4.64 7.58
N ILE A 38 -8.06 -3.77 7.18
CA ILE A 38 -8.13 -2.34 7.52
C ILE A 38 -8.74 -1.50 6.39
N LEU A 39 -8.92 -2.10 5.20
CA LEU A 39 -9.58 -1.46 4.08
C LEU A 39 -11.05 -1.18 4.42
N ASP A 40 -11.62 -0.17 3.78
CA ASP A 40 -13.05 0.08 3.89
C ASP A 40 -13.82 -1.15 3.35
N VAL A 41 -14.77 -1.63 4.15
CA VAL A 41 -15.64 -2.76 3.81
C VAL A 41 -16.38 -2.55 2.49
N GLU A 42 -16.67 -1.31 2.10
CA GLU A 42 -17.31 -0.98 0.82
C GLU A 42 -16.39 -1.16 -0.39
N LEU A 43 -15.06 -1.24 -0.20
CA LEU A 43 -14.10 -1.47 -1.28
C LEU A 43 -13.83 -2.97 -1.54
N VAL A 44 -14.06 -3.82 -0.55
CA VAL A 44 -13.83 -5.26 -0.66
C VAL A 44 -15.03 -5.90 -1.36
N THR A 45 -14.82 -6.40 -2.57
CA THR A 45 -15.89 -6.99 -3.40
C THR A 45 -15.50 -8.38 -3.91
N ASN A 46 -16.46 -9.11 -4.47
CA ASN A 46 -16.20 -10.40 -5.13
C ASN A 46 -15.73 -10.25 -6.59
N ASP A 47 -15.55 -9.02 -7.08
CA ASP A 47 -15.04 -8.78 -8.43
C ASP A 47 -13.51 -8.90 -8.43
N GLU A 48 -13.01 -9.98 -9.03
CA GLU A 48 -11.59 -10.28 -9.11
C GLU A 48 -10.78 -9.15 -9.77
N ASN A 49 -11.33 -8.48 -10.79
CA ASN A 49 -10.63 -7.38 -11.47
C ASN A 49 -10.49 -6.17 -10.54
N VAL A 50 -11.54 -5.87 -9.76
CA VAL A 50 -11.49 -4.79 -8.76
C VAL A 50 -10.50 -5.15 -7.65
N MET A 51 -10.47 -6.40 -7.20
CA MET A 51 -9.55 -6.85 -6.16
C MET A 51 -8.09 -6.79 -6.60
N VAL A 52 -7.78 -7.13 -7.86
CA VAL A 52 -6.43 -6.99 -8.43
C VAL A 52 -5.99 -5.52 -8.43
N VAL A 53 -6.87 -4.60 -8.84
CA VAL A 53 -6.58 -3.16 -8.82
C VAL A 53 -6.37 -2.67 -7.39
N LEU A 54 -7.24 -3.08 -6.45
CA LEU A 54 -7.17 -2.70 -5.05
C LEU A 54 -5.87 -3.18 -4.39
N GLU A 55 -5.42 -4.40 -4.69
CA GLU A 55 -4.15 -4.93 -4.20
C GLU A 55 -2.97 -4.13 -4.76
N GLY A 56 -2.97 -3.81 -6.06
CA GLY A 56 -1.94 -2.95 -6.66
C GLY A 56 -1.86 -1.56 -5.99
N ILE A 57 -3.01 -0.97 -5.63
CA ILE A 57 -3.04 0.28 -4.87
C ILE A 57 -2.44 0.07 -3.47
N CYS A 58 -2.74 -1.05 -2.80
CA CYS A 58 -2.14 -1.38 -1.50
C CYS A 58 -0.61 -1.52 -1.58
N GLU A 59 -0.09 -2.18 -2.61
CA GLU A 59 1.35 -2.32 -2.85
C GLU A 59 2.04 -0.97 -3.03
N ILE A 60 1.48 -0.07 -3.84
CA ILE A 60 1.98 1.30 -4.01
C ILE A 60 2.03 2.02 -2.65
N ALA A 61 0.97 1.88 -1.83
CA ALA A 61 0.93 2.48 -0.51
C ALA A 61 2.04 1.93 0.41
N LEU A 62 2.28 0.62 0.40
CA LEU A 62 3.35 -0.01 1.18
C LEU A 62 4.74 0.51 0.78
N GLN A 63 5.00 0.65 -0.52
CA GLN A 63 6.25 1.21 -1.01
C GLN A 63 6.43 2.67 -0.58
N CYS A 64 5.37 3.48 -0.65
CA CYS A 64 5.40 4.87 -0.19
C CYS A 64 5.68 4.99 1.32
N LEU A 65 5.30 3.98 2.09
CA LEU A 65 5.49 3.93 3.54
C LEU A 65 6.82 3.28 3.96
N ASN A 66 7.72 3.00 3.01
CA ASN A 66 9.00 2.39 3.34
C ASN A 66 9.73 3.22 4.41
N PRO A 67 10.18 2.61 5.53
CA PRO A 67 10.90 3.33 6.57
C PRO A 67 12.19 3.96 6.05
N LYS A 68 12.84 3.35 5.05
CA LYS A 68 13.98 3.92 4.34
C LYS A 68 13.49 4.88 3.26
N GLY A 69 13.76 6.17 3.45
CA GLY A 69 13.33 7.22 2.52
C GLY A 69 13.89 7.05 1.11
N GLU A 70 15.09 6.48 0.98
CA GLU A 70 15.75 6.20 -0.32
C GLU A 70 15.05 5.10 -1.13
N ASP A 71 14.36 4.19 -0.46
CA ASP A 71 13.60 3.11 -1.11
C ASP A 71 12.17 3.55 -1.46
N ARG A 72 11.74 4.75 -1.05
CA ARG A 72 10.41 5.26 -1.39
C ARG A 72 10.38 5.65 -2.87
N PRO A 73 9.32 5.28 -3.60
CA PRO A 73 9.17 5.70 -4.98
C PRO A 73 9.05 7.22 -5.07
N THR A 74 9.54 7.78 -6.17
CA THR A 74 9.29 9.19 -6.48
C THR A 74 7.81 9.40 -6.80
N MET A 75 7.27 10.59 -6.52
CA MET A 75 5.86 10.88 -6.84
C MET A 75 5.53 10.70 -8.33
N LYS A 76 6.52 10.89 -9.22
CA LYS A 76 6.38 10.61 -10.64
C LYS A 76 6.06 9.13 -10.89
N LEU A 77 6.85 8.22 -10.30
CA LEU A 77 6.64 6.78 -10.40
C LEU A 77 5.30 6.36 -9.78
N VAL A 78 4.93 6.93 -8.63
CA VAL A 78 3.62 6.68 -7.99
C VAL A 78 2.47 7.03 -8.93
N VAL A 79 2.52 8.17 -9.60
CA VAL A 79 1.48 8.59 -10.55
C VAL A 79 1.45 7.69 -11.79
N GLU A 80 2.62 7.29 -12.31
CA GLU A 80 2.71 6.36 -13.44
C GLU A 80 2.07 5.01 -13.10
N GLU A 81 2.36 4.45 -11.92
CA GLU A 81 1.81 3.16 -11.50
C GLU A 81 0.30 3.22 -11.24
N LEU A 82 -0.18 4.30 -10.59
CA LEU A 82 -1.62 4.51 -10.42
C LEU A 82 -2.35 4.64 -11.76
N LYS A 83 -1.76 5.27 -12.79
CA LYS A 83 -2.37 5.37 -14.13
C LYS A 83 -2.50 4.00 -14.79
N LYS A 84 -1.54 3.11 -14.62
CA LYS A 84 -1.63 1.73 -15.13
C LYS A 84 -2.81 0.99 -14.49
N LEU A 85 -2.97 1.10 -13.17
CA LEU A 85 -4.09 0.49 -12.45
C LEU A 85 -5.46 1.05 -12.89
N VAL A 86 -5.56 2.37 -13.10
CA VAL A 86 -6.77 3.00 -13.64
C VAL A 86 -7.06 2.52 -15.07
N THR A 87 -6.04 2.38 -15.90
CA THR A 87 -6.18 1.86 -17.27
C THR A 87 -6.63 0.40 -17.25
N LEU A 88 -6.06 -0.42 -16.38
CA LEU A 88 -6.45 -1.81 -16.17
C LEU A 88 -7.93 -1.92 -15.76
N HIS A 89 -8.37 -1.10 -14.81
CA HIS A 89 -9.77 -1.08 -14.35
C HIS A 89 -10.74 -0.70 -15.48
N ASN A 90 -10.36 0.27 -16.33
CA ASN A 90 -11.21 0.78 -17.40
C ASN A 90 -11.15 -0.05 -18.69
N SER A 91 -10.25 -1.02 -18.80
CA SER A 91 -10.06 -1.80 -20.02
C SER A 91 -11.24 -2.75 -20.22
N SER A 92 -12.06 -2.51 -21.26
CA SER A 92 -12.99 -3.52 -21.78
C SER A 92 -12.20 -4.69 -22.41
N PRO A 93 -12.71 -5.93 -22.36
CA PRO A 93 -12.07 -7.05 -23.04
C PRO A 93 -12.03 -6.79 -24.55
N GLY A 94 -10.87 -6.35 -25.08
CA GLY A 94 -10.69 -6.05 -26.50
C GLY A 94 -9.81 -4.85 -26.83
N GLN A 95 -9.44 -4.00 -25.87
CA GLN A 95 -8.51 -2.90 -26.13
C GLN A 95 -7.07 -3.40 -25.95
N LYS A 96 -6.35 -3.61 -27.06
CA LYS A 96 -4.94 -3.99 -27.05
C LYS A 96 -4.13 -2.87 -26.41
N ILE A 97 -3.72 -3.07 -25.16
CA ILE A 97 -2.60 -2.32 -24.56
C ILE A 97 -1.38 -2.64 -25.43
N GLY A 98 -0.70 -1.60 -25.92
CA GLY A 98 0.50 -1.76 -26.75
C GLY A 98 1.49 -2.67 -26.05
N GLN A 99 1.99 -3.68 -26.78
CA GLN A 99 2.82 -4.77 -26.25
C GLN A 99 4.17 -4.30 -25.66
N GLU A 100 4.49 -3.01 -25.71
CA GLU A 100 5.72 -2.44 -25.16
C GLU A 100 5.63 -2.11 -23.66
N GLU A 101 4.43 -2.07 -23.05
CA GLU A 101 4.29 -1.64 -21.65
C GLU A 101 4.17 -2.83 -20.66
N ILE A 102 3.81 -4.01 -21.16
CA ILE A 102 3.59 -5.23 -20.34
C ILE A 102 4.91 -5.96 -20.06
N GLU A 103 5.92 -5.85 -20.94
CA GLU A 103 7.27 -6.40 -20.70
C GLU A 103 8.09 -5.56 -19.71
N SER A 104 7.69 -4.31 -19.45
CA SER A 104 8.33 -3.48 -18.42
C SER A 104 7.94 -3.87 -16.99
N LEU A 105 6.86 -4.66 -16.81
CA LEU A 105 6.38 -5.11 -15.50
C LEU A 105 7.32 -6.12 -14.81
N SER A 106 8.29 -6.70 -15.53
CA SER A 106 9.35 -7.52 -14.94
C SER A 106 10.70 -6.83 -14.84
N GLU A 107 10.90 -5.69 -15.52
CA GLU A 107 12.21 -5.01 -15.60
C GLU A 107 12.25 -3.64 -14.93
N THR A 108 11.12 -3.04 -14.55
CA THR A 108 11.17 -1.99 -13.53
C THR A 108 11.56 -2.65 -12.22
N LYS A 109 12.80 -2.37 -11.81
CA LYS A 109 13.43 -2.66 -10.52
C LYS A 109 12.56 -2.20 -9.34
N PHE A 110 11.44 -2.87 -9.13
CA PHE A 110 10.74 -2.94 -7.88
C PHE A 110 11.01 -4.35 -7.38
N PRO A 111 11.91 -4.54 -6.40
CA PRO A 111 11.99 -5.84 -5.77
C PRO A 111 10.57 -6.16 -5.30
N SER A 112 10.02 -7.29 -5.78
CA SER A 112 8.97 -7.99 -5.05
C SER A 112 9.41 -7.94 -3.61
N MET A 113 8.63 -7.28 -2.76
CA MET A 113 8.93 -7.24 -1.35
C MET A 113 8.68 -8.66 -0.86
N SER A 114 9.68 -9.53 -1.03
CA SER A 114 9.78 -10.75 -0.27
C SER A 114 9.80 -10.28 1.17
N VAL A 115 8.64 -10.37 1.81
CA VAL A 115 8.46 -10.08 3.25
C VAL A 115 9.36 -10.96 4.13
N ALA A 116 10.14 -11.85 3.53
CA ALA A 116 11.17 -12.66 4.15
C ALA A 116 12.58 -12.13 3.81
N SER A 117 13.21 -11.43 4.77
CA SER A 117 14.58 -11.68 5.27
C SER A 117 15.29 -10.44 5.85
N GLY A 118 14.74 -9.23 5.73
CA GLY A 118 15.48 -8.01 6.09
C GLY A 118 14.97 -7.17 7.26
N PHE A 119 13.76 -7.41 7.78
CA PHE A 119 13.13 -6.49 8.73
C PHE A 119 12.80 -7.15 10.07
N ASN A 120 13.68 -6.94 11.05
CA ASN A 120 13.51 -7.45 12.40
C ASN A 120 12.34 -6.71 13.09
N SER A 121 11.59 -7.42 13.93
CA SER A 121 10.46 -6.89 14.72
C SER A 121 10.80 -5.57 15.43
N THR A 122 12.04 -5.44 15.89
CA THR A 122 12.59 -4.27 16.61
C THR A 122 12.56 -2.96 15.81
N GLN A 123 12.63 -3.01 14.46
CA GLN A 123 12.61 -1.78 13.65
C GLN A 123 11.25 -1.09 13.64
N TYR A 124 10.13 -1.81 13.82
CA TYR A 124 8.81 -1.20 13.98
C TYR A 124 8.52 -0.82 15.43
N SER A 125 9.05 -1.56 16.41
CA SER A 125 9.03 -1.14 17.82
C SER A 125 9.70 0.24 17.99
N ALA A 126 10.83 0.46 17.33
CA ALA A 126 11.50 1.76 17.31
C ALA A 126 10.68 2.86 16.59
N VAL A 127 9.98 2.55 15.51
CA VAL A 127 9.06 3.51 14.84
C VAL A 127 7.86 3.86 15.74
N LEU A 128 7.31 2.89 16.47
CA LEU A 128 6.26 3.12 17.48
C LEU A 128 6.78 3.99 18.64
N GLU A 129 8.03 3.81 19.08
CA GLU A 129 8.66 4.67 20.08
C GLU A 129 9.01 6.07 19.56
N ILE A 130 9.27 6.24 18.26
CA ILE A 130 9.52 7.57 17.65
C ILE A 130 8.20 8.33 17.46
N SER A 131 7.11 7.68 17.06
CA SER A 131 5.80 8.31 16.87
C SER A 131 5.17 8.83 18.17
N THR A 132 5.60 8.33 19.33
CA THR A 132 5.17 8.81 20.65
C THR A 132 5.98 10.01 21.16
N ARG A 133 7.02 10.44 20.43
CA ARG A 133 7.90 11.58 20.76
C ARG A 133 7.69 12.81 19.86
N VAL A 134 6.47 13.07 19.40
CA VAL A 134 6.13 14.38 18.86
C VAL A 134 5.62 15.25 20.02
N PRO A 135 6.46 16.13 20.63
CA PRO A 135 5.94 17.12 21.55
C PRO A 135 5.02 18.08 20.77
N ARG A 136 3.89 18.41 21.40
CA ARG A 136 2.89 19.37 20.91
C ARG A 136 3.48 20.77 20.74
#